data_AF-S8CKA1-F1
#
_entry.id   AF-S8CKA1-F1
#
_cell.length_a   1.000
_cell.length_b   1.000
_cell.length_c   1.000
_cell.angle_alpha   90.00
_cell.angle_beta   90.00
_cell.angle_gamma   90.00
#
_symmetry.space_group_name_H-M   'P 1'
#
loop_
_entity.id
_entity.type
_entity.pdbx_description
1 polymer ?
#
loop_
_entity_poly.entity_id
_entity_poly.type
_entity_poly.pdbx_seq_one_letter_code
_entity_poly.pdbx_strand_id
1 'polypeptide(L)' 'MSGKRNAIVAAGLTAFASAGLAFPFYMASKSSKTPVIDSSKPLPPQATFRGPYINTGSRDIGPDHLQTLHPKK' A
#
# COMPACT_ATOMS: atom_id res chain seq x y z
N MET A 1 -16.46 -15.21 46.81
CA MET A 1 -15.26 -14.41 46.47
C MET A 1 -14.78 -14.58 45.01
N SER A 2 -15.03 -15.71 44.33
CA SER A 2 -14.53 -15.97 42.96
C SER A 2 -15.31 -15.31 41.82
N GLY A 3 -16.66 -15.34 41.85
CA GLY A 3 -17.49 -14.87 40.72
C GLY A 3 -17.31 -13.39 40.32
N LYS A 4 -17.15 -12.48 41.30
CA LYS A 4 -16.94 -11.05 41.02
C LYS A 4 -15.63 -10.79 40.26
N ARG A 5 -14.57 -11.52 40.61
CA ARG A 5 -13.25 -11.40 39.93
C ARG A 5 -13.33 -11.96 38.51
N ASN A 6 -13.98 -13.09 38.33
CA ASN A 6 -14.18 -13.69 37.01
C ASN A 6 -15.02 -12.79 36.10
N ALA A 7 -16.04 -12.11 36.63
CA ALA A 7 -16.85 -11.17 35.86
C ALA A 7 -16.03 -9.97 35.36
N ILE A 8 -15.13 -9.42 36.21
CA ILE A 8 -14.23 -8.33 35.82
C ILE A 8 -13.27 -8.79 34.71
N VAL A 9 -12.66 -9.97 34.86
CA VAL A 9 -11.75 -10.54 33.86
C VAL A 9 -12.48 -10.82 32.55
N ALA A 10 -13.66 -11.42 32.60
CA ALA A 10 -14.47 -11.70 31.42
C ALA A 10 -14.84 -10.41 30.67
N ALA A 11 -15.30 -9.38 31.39
CA ALA A 11 -15.63 -8.09 30.79
C ALA A 11 -14.40 -7.46 30.10
N GLY A 12 -13.25 -7.46 30.77
CA GLY A 12 -12.00 -6.95 30.20
C GLY A 12 -11.56 -7.72 28.95
N LEU A 13 -11.63 -9.05 29.00
CA LEU A 13 -11.25 -9.91 27.87
C LEU A 13 -12.18 -9.71 26.67
N THR A 14 -13.49 -9.65 26.89
CA THR A 14 -14.47 -9.40 25.83
C THR A 14 -14.28 -8.03 25.20
N ALA A 15 -14.08 -6.99 26.02
CA ALA A 15 -13.82 -5.64 25.52
C ALA A 15 -12.53 -5.58 24.68
N PHE A 16 -11.43 -6.15 25.18
CA PHE A 16 -10.16 -6.19 24.47
C PHE A 16 -10.26 -6.96 23.14
N ALA A 17 -10.84 -8.16 23.15
CA ALA A 17 -11.01 -8.97 21.95
C ALA A 17 -11.89 -8.26 20.90
N SER A 18 -12.99 -7.65 21.34
CA SER A 18 -13.89 -6.90 20.44
C SER A 18 -13.18 -5.70 19.80
N ALA A 19 -12.38 -4.95 20.57
CA ALA A 19 -11.60 -3.83 20.06
C ALA A 19 -10.53 -4.30 19.05
N GLY A 20 -9.79 -5.37 19.36
CA GLY A 20 -8.80 -5.95 18.46
C GLY A 20 -9.40 -6.44 17.15
N LEU A 21 -10.56 -7.11 17.20
CA LEU A 21 -11.29 -7.56 16.01
C LEU A 21 -11.84 -6.39 15.19
N ALA A 22 -12.33 -5.33 15.83
CA ALA A 22 -12.89 -4.16 15.16
C ALA A 22 -11.81 -3.23 14.58
N PHE A 23 -10.59 -3.26 15.12
CA PHE A 23 -9.48 -2.38 14.75
C PHE A 23 -9.17 -2.32 13.23
N PRO A 24 -8.99 -3.43 12.50
CA PRO A 24 -8.71 -3.37 11.05
C PRO A 24 -9.84 -2.71 10.26
N PHE A 25 -11.11 -2.94 10.63
CA PHE A 25 -12.26 -2.32 9.96
C PHE A 25 -12.35 -0.81 10.26
N TYR A 26 -12.05 -0.41 11.50
CA TYR A 26 -11.96 1.01 11.86
C TYR A 26 -10.84 1.72 11.07
N MET A 27 -9.66 1.10 10.95
CA MET A 27 -8.56 1.68 10.17
C MET A 27 -8.90 1.78 8.68
N ALA A 28 -9.47 0.72 8.09
CA ALA A 28 -9.88 0.72 6.69
C ALA A 28 -10.90 1.83 6.39
N SER A 29 -11.92 1.98 7.25
CA SER A 29 -12.96 3.01 7.10
C SER A 29 -12.46 4.44 7.35
N LYS A 30 -11.40 4.64 8.14
CA LYS A 30 -10.74 5.94 8.29
C LYS A 30 -9.84 6.28 7.11
N SER A 31 -9.07 5.31 6.61
CA SER A 31 -8.14 5.52 5.49
C SER A 31 -8.83 6.05 4.23
N SER A 32 -10.08 5.64 3.98
CA SER A 32 -10.87 6.13 2.84
C SER A 32 -11.34 7.59 2.98
N LYS A 33 -11.46 8.11 4.20
CA LYS A 33 -11.95 9.49 4.44
C LYS A 33 -10.84 10.53 4.44
N THR A 34 -9.63 10.13 4.79
CA THR A 34 -8.44 10.99 4.78
C THR A 34 -7.29 10.25 4.11
N PRO A 35 -7.37 10.06 2.78
CA PRO A 35 -6.31 9.37 2.06
C PRO A 35 -5.01 10.15 2.22
N VAL A 36 -3.96 9.48 2.71
CA VAL A 36 -2.62 10.07 2.84
C VAL A 36 -2.06 10.46 1.47
N ILE A 37 -2.50 9.75 0.42
CA ILE A 37 -2.14 10.02 -0.97
C ILE A 37 -3.43 10.42 -1.68
N ASP A 38 -3.49 11.69 -2.08
CA ASP A 38 -4.53 12.19 -2.97
C ASP A 38 -4.26 11.68 -4.40
N SER A 39 -5.11 10.79 -4.90
CA SER A 39 -5.01 10.23 -6.25
C SER A 39 -5.39 11.22 -7.35
N SER A 40 -6.02 12.34 -7.00
CA SER A 40 -6.26 13.45 -7.94
C SER A 40 -5.03 14.33 -8.15
N LYS A 41 -4.05 14.23 -7.24
CA LYS A 41 -2.80 14.99 -7.30
C LYS A 41 -1.70 14.17 -7.97
N PRO A 42 -0.93 14.73 -8.91
CA PRO A 42 0.24 14.05 -9.46
C PRO A 42 1.23 13.72 -8.35
N LEU A 43 1.83 12.53 -8.45
CA LEU A 43 2.88 12.09 -7.55
C LEU A 43 4.02 13.13 -7.52
N PRO A 44 4.65 13.36 -6.34
CA PRO A 44 5.75 14.30 -6.24
C PRO A 44 6.85 13.93 -7.24
N PRO A 45 7.55 14.90 -7.85
CA PRO A 45 8.56 14.63 -8.87
C PRO A 45 9.56 13.55 -8.42
N GLN A 46 9.95 13.52 -7.15
CA GLN A 46 10.85 12.52 -6.58
C GLN A 46 10.30 11.08 -6.59
N ALA A 47 8.96 10.91 -6.58
CA ALA A 47 8.29 9.62 -6.76
C ALA A 47 7.94 9.33 -8.24
N THR A 48 7.88 10.38 -9.08
CA THR A 48 7.57 10.31 -10.52
C THR A 48 8.82 10.25 -11.40
N PHE A 49 10.00 10.62 -10.89
CA PHE A 49 11.30 10.54 -11.57
C PHE A 49 11.72 9.07 -11.67
N ARG A 50 10.97 8.34 -12.49
CA ARG A 50 11.48 7.20 -13.23
C ARG A 50 12.39 7.83 -14.27
N GLY A 51 13.70 7.71 -14.10
CA GLY A 51 14.63 7.96 -15.20
C GLY A 51 14.21 7.15 -16.44
N PRO A 52 14.82 7.36 -17.61
CA PRO A 52 14.38 6.74 -18.87
C PRO A 52 14.21 5.20 -18.84
N TYR A 53 14.72 4.53 -17.80
CA TYR A 53 14.72 3.08 -17.62
C TYR A 53 14.37 2.62 -16.19
N ILE A 54 13.30 3.12 -15.57
CA ILE A 54 12.84 2.60 -14.27
C ILE A 54 11.52 1.81 -14.39
N ASN A 55 11.66 0.48 -14.19
CA ASN A 55 10.69 -0.64 -14.23
C ASN A 55 10.53 -1.41 -15.56
N THR A 56 11.58 -1.51 -16.40
CA THR A 56 11.68 -2.62 -17.36
C THR A 56 12.55 -3.71 -16.73
N GLY A 57 11.92 -4.75 -16.17
CA GLY A 57 12.61 -5.98 -15.77
C GLY A 57 13.20 -6.76 -16.96
N SER A 58 13.01 -6.29 -18.20
CA SER A 58 13.66 -6.79 -19.40
C SER A 58 14.85 -5.90 -19.75
N ARG A 59 16.01 -6.52 -19.93
CA ARG A 59 17.18 -5.92 -20.59
C ARG A 59 16.92 -5.58 -22.08
N ASP A 60 15.69 -5.77 -22.56
CA ASP A 60 15.36 -5.87 -23.98
C ASP A 60 14.86 -4.56 -24.60
N ILE A 61 14.89 -3.43 -23.87
CA ILE A 61 14.59 -2.12 -24.47
C ILE A 61 15.73 -1.13 -24.17
N GLY A 62 16.84 -1.37 -24.85
CA GLY A 62 17.76 -0.35 -25.34
C GLY A 62 17.74 -0.41 -26.88
N PRO A 63 18.26 0.59 -27.62
CA PRO A 63 18.29 0.53 -29.07
C PRO A 63 19.00 -0.75 -29.51
N ASP A 64 18.25 -1.66 -30.15
CA ASP A 64 18.79 -2.90 -30.68
C ASP A 64 19.96 -2.58 -31.61
N HIS A 65 21.09 -3.26 -31.39
CA HIS A 65 22.27 -3.18 -32.26
C HIS A 65 21.99 -3.67 -33.70
N LEU A 66 20.74 -4.06 -34.01
CA LEU A 66 20.28 -4.46 -35.34
C LEU A 66 19.70 -3.31 -36.18
N GLN A 67 19.62 -2.09 -35.65
CA GLN A 67 19.14 -0.92 -36.41
C GLN A 67 20.17 -0.35 -37.41
N THR A 68 21.24 -1.11 -37.72
CA THR A 68 22.26 -0.75 -38.73
C THR A 68 22.00 -1.39 -40.10
N LEU A 69 20.95 -2.22 -40.27
CA LEU A 69 20.74 -3.02 -41.49
C LEU A 69 19.57 -2.59 -42.40
N HIS A 70 19.23 -1.30 -42.43
CA HIS A 70 18.30 -0.81 -43.46
C HIS A 70 18.77 0.52 -44.08
N PRO A 71 19.38 0.50 -45.28
CA PRO A 71 19.47 1.72 -46.07
C PRO A 71 18.07 2.05 -46.60
N LYS A 72 17.45 3.11 -46.10
CA LYS A 72 16.33 3.73 -46.82
C LYS A 72 16.89 4.38 -48.08
N LYS A 73 16.33 4.00 -49.23
CA LYS A 73 16.50 4.67 -50.52
C LYS A 73 16.10 6.14 -50.45
#